data_AF-A0A2P5XR10-F1
#
_entry.id   AF-A0A2P5XR10-F1
#
_cell.length_a   1.000
_cell.length_b   1.000
_cell.length_c   1.000
_cell.angle_alpha   90.00
_cell.angle_beta   90.00
_cell.angle_gamma   90.00
#
_symmetry.space_group_name_H-M   'P 1'
#
loop_
_entity.id
_entity.type
_entity.pdbx_description
1 polymer ?
#
loop_
_entity_poly.entity_id
_entity_poly.type
_entity_poly.pdbx_seq_one_letter_code
_entity_poly.pdbx_strand_id
1 'polypeptide(L)'
;MPMDRTLQSESMRSPTVLSIECIKGSSKADEWTVDMLQTGDIVEEIRIGSGSALSHKAPFKGGKSGVQKILHTSYRNKETSILVRVRRASDEFAQLQACIVPNETGGKKQYMLRSIADPNYTVGFSDRSESECFELQGLSNSVWLPLEWDK
;
A
#
# COMPACT_ATOMS: atom_id res chain seq x y z
N MET A 1 38.88 20.90 26.81
CA MET A 1 37.49 20.64 27.25
C MET A 1 36.76 19.94 26.11
N PRO A 2 36.50 18.63 26.18
CA PRO A 2 35.75 17.93 25.14
C PRO A 2 34.27 18.21 25.36
N MET A 3 33.61 18.86 24.41
CA MET A 3 32.16 18.98 24.40
C MET A 3 31.62 17.81 23.58
N ASP A 4 31.41 16.68 24.26
CA ASP A 4 30.59 15.60 23.75
C ASP A 4 29.13 16.04 23.89
N ARG A 5 28.50 16.38 22.77
CA ARG A 5 27.08 16.74 22.71
C ARG A 5 26.47 16.18 21.43
N THR A 6 26.67 14.88 21.20
CA THR A 6 25.91 14.12 20.20
C THR A 6 24.59 13.68 20.82
N LEU A 7 23.70 14.63 21.04
CA LEU A 7 22.28 14.34 21.23
C LEU A 7 21.50 15.00 20.09
N GLN A 8 20.51 14.26 19.61
CA GLN A 8 19.42 14.70 18.75
C GLN A 8 19.73 14.81 17.25
N SER A 9 19.71 13.64 16.62
CA SER A 9 18.90 13.44 15.41
C SER A 9 18.40 12.00 15.36
N GLU A 10 17.89 11.48 16.48
CA GLU A 10 16.72 10.61 16.38
C GLU A 10 15.58 11.50 15.93
N SER A 11 15.59 11.85 14.64
CA SER A 11 14.40 12.31 13.95
C SER A 11 13.30 11.38 14.43
N MET A 12 12.25 11.96 15.01
CA MET A 12 11.00 11.27 15.29
C MET A 12 10.52 10.71 13.95
N ARG A 13 11.10 9.59 13.52
CA ARG A 13 10.77 8.93 12.27
C ARG A 13 9.38 8.40 12.53
N SER A 14 8.40 9.13 12.02
CA SER A 14 7.05 8.63 11.92
C SER A 14 7.13 7.17 11.45
N PRO A 15 6.41 6.25 12.10
CA PRO A 15 6.51 4.84 11.77
C PRO A 15 6.25 4.68 10.27
N THR A 16 7.24 4.12 9.57
CA THR A 16 7.12 3.88 8.13
C THR A 16 6.06 2.81 7.94
N VAL A 17 4.98 3.18 7.27
CA VAL A 17 3.87 2.30 6.94
C VAL A 17 3.98 1.85 5.49
N LEU A 18 3.40 0.69 5.20
CA LEU A 18 3.27 0.20 3.85
C LEU A 18 1.99 0.78 3.26
N SER A 19 2.10 1.53 2.18
CA SER A 19 0.97 2.15 1.47
C SER A 19 0.76 1.52 0.11
N ILE A 20 -0.47 1.60 -0.38
CA ILE A 20 -0.80 1.24 -1.76
C ILE A 20 -0.32 2.32 -2.73
N GLU A 21 0.15 1.86 -3.89
CA GLU A 21 0.54 2.68 -5.03
C GLU A 21 -0.20 2.19 -6.27
N CYS A 22 -1.14 2.98 -6.80
CA CYS A 22 -1.82 2.63 -8.05
C CYS A 22 -0.87 2.80 -9.25
N ILE A 23 -0.57 1.70 -9.95
CA ILE A 23 0.32 1.69 -11.12
C ILE A 23 -0.49 1.88 -12.41
N LYS A 24 -1.61 1.15 -12.52
CA LYS A 24 -2.54 1.26 -13.63
C LYS A 24 -3.96 1.36 -13.09
N GLY A 25 -4.63 2.47 -13.39
CA GLY A 25 -6.02 2.71 -12.99
C GLY A 25 -6.98 1.77 -13.72
N SER A 26 -8.11 1.46 -13.08
CA SER A 26 -9.19 0.74 -13.75
C SER A 26 -9.80 1.62 -14.85
N SER A 27 -10.18 1.00 -15.97
CA SER A 27 -10.96 1.65 -17.02
C SER A 27 -12.44 1.87 -16.64
N LYS A 28 -12.88 1.36 -15.48
CA LYS A 28 -14.19 1.59 -14.85
C LYS A 28 -14.12 2.77 -13.87
N ALA A 29 -13.53 3.88 -14.29
CA ALA A 29 -13.30 5.06 -13.44
C ALA A 29 -14.60 5.75 -12.95
N ASP A 30 -15.77 5.35 -13.48
CA ASP A 30 -17.07 5.96 -13.20
C ASP A 30 -17.88 5.24 -12.10
N GLU A 31 -17.47 4.02 -11.70
CA GLU A 31 -18.17 3.23 -10.68
C GLU A 31 -17.20 2.86 -9.56
N TRP A 32 -17.06 3.77 -8.60
CA TRP A 32 -16.30 3.58 -7.37
C TRP A 32 -16.89 2.41 -6.58
N THR A 33 -16.29 1.24 -6.72
CA THR A 33 -16.65 0.09 -5.89
C THR A 33 -15.86 0.14 -4.60
N VAL A 34 -16.52 -0.17 -3.48
CA VAL A 34 -15.98 -0.16 -2.10
C VAL A 34 -14.69 -0.99 -1.95
N ASP A 35 -14.46 -1.95 -2.85
CA ASP A 35 -13.32 -2.87 -2.88
C ASP A 35 -12.07 -2.32 -3.60
N MET A 36 -12.15 -1.13 -4.21
CA MET A 36 -11.04 -0.58 -4.99
C MET A 36 -10.06 0.19 -4.09
N LEU A 37 -8.80 -0.22 -4.07
CA LEU A 37 -7.76 0.45 -3.28
C LEU A 37 -7.34 1.77 -3.91
N GLN A 38 -6.80 2.68 -3.11
CA GLN A 38 -6.34 3.98 -3.53
C GLN A 38 -4.87 4.18 -3.16
N THR A 39 -4.19 5.04 -3.92
CA THR A 39 -2.85 5.46 -3.54
C THR A 39 -2.92 6.15 -2.19
N GLY A 40 -2.13 5.67 -1.23
CA GLY A 40 -2.17 6.17 0.15
C GLY A 40 -2.99 5.30 1.10
N ASP A 41 -3.74 4.29 0.63
CA ASP A 41 -4.35 3.29 1.52
C ASP A 41 -3.26 2.57 2.34
N ILE A 42 -3.41 2.51 3.66
CA ILE A 42 -2.41 1.91 4.56
C ILE A 42 -2.67 0.41 4.65
N VAL A 43 -1.67 -0.41 4.37
CA VAL A 43 -1.80 -1.87 4.39
C VAL A 43 -1.71 -2.38 5.83
N GLU A 44 -2.75 -3.08 6.26
CA GLU A 44 -2.84 -3.68 7.60
C GLU A 44 -2.54 -5.18 7.57
N GLU A 45 -3.02 -5.89 6.54
CA GLU A 45 -2.83 -7.34 6.42
C GLU A 45 -2.69 -7.76 4.96
N ILE A 46 -1.81 -8.73 4.72
CA ILE A 46 -1.62 -9.40 3.44
C ILE A 46 -1.79 -10.90 3.69
N ARG A 47 -2.77 -11.52 3.03
CA ARG A 47 -2.99 -12.97 3.04
C ARG A 47 -2.64 -13.56 1.69
N ILE A 48 -1.76 -14.55 1.64
CA ILE A 48 -1.34 -15.19 0.38
C ILE A 48 -1.76 -16.67 0.39
N GLY A 49 -2.25 -17.15 -0.75
CA GLY A 49 -2.70 -18.52 -0.95
C GLY A 49 -4.22 -18.69 -0.85
N SER A 50 -4.73 -19.81 -1.37
CA SER A 50 -6.18 -20.14 -1.37
C SER A 50 -6.67 -20.73 -0.03
N GLY A 51 -5.88 -20.61 1.04
CA GLY A 51 -6.16 -21.09 2.38
C GLY A 51 -5.39 -20.26 3.40
N SER A 52 -5.86 -20.23 4.65
CA SER A 52 -5.41 -19.33 5.74
C SER A 52 -3.95 -19.50 6.21
N ALA A 53 -3.06 -20.09 5.42
CA ALA A 53 -1.74 -20.53 5.89
C ALA A 53 -0.72 -19.39 6.06
N LEU A 54 -0.82 -18.29 5.32
CA LEU A 54 0.17 -17.20 5.35
C LEU A 54 -0.49 -15.82 5.42
N SER A 55 -0.71 -15.32 6.64
CA SER A 55 -1.11 -13.93 6.90
C SER A 55 0.07 -13.13 7.44
N HIS A 56 0.35 -11.99 6.81
CA HIS A 56 1.37 -11.03 7.20
C HIS A 56 0.67 -9.74 7.62
N LYS A 57 0.86 -9.34 8.88
CA LYS A 57 0.25 -8.12 9.42
C LYS A 57 1.28 -7.01 9.56
N ALA A 58 0.81 -5.78 9.46
CA ALA A 58 1.60 -4.61 9.85
C ALA A 58 1.97 -4.69 11.35
N PRO A 59 3.12 -4.15 11.76
CA PRO A 59 4.15 -3.53 10.92
C PRO A 59 4.98 -4.57 10.13
N PHE A 60 5.18 -4.32 8.84
CA PHE A 60 5.95 -5.22 7.97
C PHE A 60 7.44 -5.09 8.20
N LYS A 61 8.09 -6.16 8.67
CA LYS A 61 9.55 -6.19 8.87
C LYS A 61 10.28 -5.96 7.55
N GLY A 62 10.93 -4.80 7.42
CA GLY A 62 11.65 -4.38 6.21
C GLY A 62 10.76 -3.72 5.14
N GLY A 63 9.55 -3.28 5.49
CA GLY A 63 8.69 -2.47 4.62
C GLY A 63 8.40 -3.11 3.26
N LYS A 64 8.40 -2.30 2.20
CA LYS A 64 8.26 -2.73 0.80
C LYS A 64 9.24 -3.84 0.45
N SER A 65 10.49 -3.71 0.87
CA SER A 65 11.53 -4.70 0.54
C SER A 65 11.25 -6.07 1.18
N GLY A 66 10.70 -6.09 2.40
CA GLY A 66 10.24 -7.31 3.07
C GLY A 66 9.06 -7.94 2.33
N VAL A 67 8.07 -7.12 1.96
CA VAL A 67 6.88 -7.56 1.21
C VAL A 67 7.27 -8.10 -0.16
N GLN A 68 8.19 -7.44 -0.88
CA GLN A 68 8.69 -7.92 -2.17
C GLN A 68 9.34 -9.31 -2.08
N LYS A 69 10.04 -9.63 -0.97
CA LYS A 69 10.59 -10.99 -0.73
C LYS A 69 9.49 -12.02 -0.49
N ILE A 70 8.44 -11.64 0.24
CA ILE A 70 7.27 -12.49 0.48
C ILE A 70 6.59 -12.80 -0.87
N LEU A 71 6.28 -11.76 -1.66
CA LEU A 71 5.67 -11.91 -2.98
C LEU A 71 6.51 -12.77 -3.92
N HIS A 72 7.83 -12.57 -3.92
CA HIS A 72 8.77 -13.38 -4.68
C HIS A 72 8.68 -14.86 -4.31
N THR A 73 8.72 -15.16 -3.01
CA THR A 73 8.68 -16.54 -2.49
C THR A 73 7.36 -17.22 -2.86
N SER A 74 6.24 -16.53 -2.65
CA SER A 74 4.91 -17.06 -3.00
C SER A 74 4.76 -17.29 -4.50
N TYR A 75 5.21 -16.35 -5.34
CA TYR A 75 5.20 -16.53 -6.80
C TYR A 75 6.04 -17.74 -7.23
N ARG A 76 7.23 -17.96 -6.63
CA ARG A 76 8.05 -19.16 -6.92
C ARG A 76 7.39 -20.46 -6.46
N ASN A 77 6.62 -20.40 -5.36
CA ASN A 77 5.84 -21.52 -4.85
C ASN A 77 4.53 -21.76 -5.61
N LYS A 78 4.25 -20.98 -6.67
CA LYS A 78 3.01 -21.00 -7.46
C LYS A 78 1.76 -20.57 -6.67
N GLU A 79 1.94 -19.92 -5.53
CA GLU A 79 0.89 -19.29 -4.75
C GLU A 79 0.78 -17.82 -5.14
N THR A 80 -0.07 -17.52 -6.11
CA THR A 80 -0.19 -16.15 -6.65
C THR A 80 -1.47 -15.44 -6.23
N SER A 81 -2.42 -16.14 -5.58
CA SER A 81 -3.61 -15.50 -5.01
C SER A 81 -3.23 -14.74 -3.75
N ILE A 82 -3.67 -13.49 -3.66
CA ILE A 82 -3.40 -12.61 -2.52
C ILE A 82 -4.62 -11.77 -2.19
N LEU A 83 -4.86 -11.56 -0.90
CA LEU A 83 -5.88 -10.68 -0.37
C LEU A 83 -5.18 -9.61 0.47
N VAL A 84 -5.37 -8.36 0.12
CA VAL A 84 -4.78 -7.22 0.82
C VAL A 84 -5.88 -6.50 1.57
N ARG A 85 -5.72 -6.33 2.88
CA ARG A 85 -6.60 -5.50 3.71
C ARG A 85 -5.88 -4.20 4.03
N VAL A 86 -6.58 -3.10 3.81
CA VAL A 86 -6.08 -1.75 4.07
C VAL A 86 -6.98 -1.00 5.04
N ARG A 87 -6.45 0.08 5.62
CA ARG A 87 -7.14 1.04 6.47
C ARG A 87 -7.08 2.44 5.83
N ARG A 88 -8.21 3.14 5.88
CA ARG A 88 -8.40 4.55 5.50
C ARG A 88 -8.53 5.44 6.72
N ALA A 89 -8.40 6.75 6.52
CA ALA A 89 -8.43 7.78 7.57
C ALA A 89 -9.69 7.75 8.46
N SER A 90 -10.81 7.27 7.91
CA SER A 90 -12.10 7.08 8.61
C SER A 90 -12.19 5.81 9.46
N ASP A 91 -11.08 5.07 9.64
CA ASP A 91 -11.05 3.69 10.15
C ASP A 91 -11.86 2.71 9.28
N GLU A 92 -12.15 3.11 8.03
CA GLU A 92 -12.77 2.23 7.06
C GLU A 92 -11.75 1.24 6.52
N PHE A 93 -12.14 -0.03 6.49
CA PHE A 93 -11.32 -1.11 5.96
C PHE A 93 -11.82 -1.51 4.58
N ALA A 94 -10.91 -1.49 3.62
CA ALA A 94 -11.14 -2.09 2.31
C ALA A 94 -10.30 -3.36 2.18
N GLN A 95 -10.78 -4.30 1.38
CA GLN A 95 -10.03 -5.49 1.00
C GLN A 95 -9.95 -5.51 -0.52
N LEU A 96 -8.87 -6.08 -1.05
CA LEU A 96 -8.70 -6.30 -2.48
C LEU A 96 -8.17 -7.70 -2.72
N GLN A 97 -8.93 -8.47 -3.50
CA GLN A 97 -8.46 -9.75 -4.00
C GLN A 97 -7.68 -9.54 -5.31
N ALA A 98 -6.45 -9.99 -5.32
CA ALA A 98 -5.53 -9.79 -6.43
C ALA A 98 -4.68 -11.03 -6.72
N CYS A 99 -3.97 -10.97 -7.83
CA CYS A 99 -2.98 -11.94 -8.27
C CYS A 99 -1.60 -11.28 -8.30
N ILE A 100 -0.61 -11.95 -7.73
CA ILE A 100 0.79 -11.54 -7.76
C ILE A 100 1.31 -11.72 -9.19
N VAL A 101 1.83 -10.64 -9.77
CA VAL A 101 2.41 -10.65 -11.11
C VAL A 101 3.79 -9.98 -11.10
N PRO A 102 4.75 -10.51 -11.88
CA PRO A 102 6.04 -9.86 -12.03
C PRO A 102 5.88 -8.56 -12.84
N ASN A 103 6.55 -7.51 -12.40
CA ASN A 103 6.79 -6.29 -13.14
C ASN A 103 8.24 -6.29 -13.64
N GLU A 104 8.42 -6.48 -14.95
CA GLU A 104 9.73 -6.56 -15.60
C GLU A 104 10.21 -5.21 -16.14
N THR A 105 9.38 -4.16 -16.01
CA THR A 105 9.70 -2.82 -16.50
C THR A 105 10.73 -2.17 -15.58
N GLY A 106 11.99 -2.07 -16.02
CA GLY A 106 13.06 -1.33 -15.33
C GLY A 106 14.17 -2.17 -14.66
N GLY A 107 14.35 -3.44 -15.03
CA GLY A 107 15.55 -4.22 -14.69
C GLY A 107 15.64 -4.73 -13.24
N LYS A 108 14.71 -4.32 -12.35
CA LYS A 108 14.57 -4.88 -11.00
C LYS A 108 13.30 -5.73 -10.97
N LYS A 109 13.43 -7.02 -10.64
CA LYS A 109 12.29 -7.93 -10.41
C LYS A 109 11.44 -7.38 -9.27
N GLN A 110 10.42 -6.62 -9.59
CA GLN A 110 9.41 -6.16 -8.64
C GLN A 110 8.15 -6.97 -8.88
N TYR A 111 7.38 -7.18 -7.83
CA TYR A 111 6.08 -7.83 -7.89
C TYR A 111 5.03 -6.77 -7.67
N MET A 112 4.04 -6.75 -8.56
CA MET A 112 2.84 -5.93 -8.47
C MET A 112 1.62 -6.84 -8.31
N LEU A 113 0.52 -6.26 -7.88
CA LEU A 113 -0.74 -6.94 -7.68
C LEU A 113 -1.70 -6.51 -8.76
N ARG A 114 -2.30 -7.48 -9.44
CA ARG A 114 -3.36 -7.25 -10.41
C ARG A 114 -4.68 -7.72 -9.83
N SER A 115 -5.69 -6.88 -9.80
CA SER A 115 -6.99 -7.26 -9.25
C SER A 115 -7.60 -8.45 -9.99
N ILE A 116 -8.31 -9.28 -9.26
CA ILE A 116 -9.08 -10.40 -9.83
C ILE A 116 -10.39 -9.90 -10.44
N ALA A 117 -10.97 -8.84 -9.89
CA ALA A 117 -12.20 -8.24 -10.41
C ALA A 117 -11.97 -7.39 -11.67
N ASP A 118 -10.78 -6.76 -11.78
CA ASP A 118 -10.43 -5.93 -12.92
C ASP A 118 -8.96 -6.18 -13.35
N PRO A 119 -8.73 -6.82 -14.51
CA PRO A 119 -7.38 -7.15 -14.96
C PRO A 119 -6.56 -5.93 -15.42
N ASN A 120 -7.20 -4.79 -15.66
CA ASN A 120 -6.52 -3.53 -15.99
C ASN A 120 -6.08 -2.77 -14.74
N TYR A 121 -6.69 -3.05 -13.59
CA TYR A 121 -6.35 -2.45 -12.32
C TYR A 121 -5.13 -3.16 -11.69
N THR A 122 -4.03 -2.42 -11.57
CA THR A 122 -2.79 -2.92 -10.96
C THR A 122 -2.26 -1.95 -9.92
N VAL A 123 -1.83 -2.52 -8.79
CA VAL A 123 -1.31 -1.78 -7.65
C VAL A 123 0.03 -2.36 -7.19
N GLY A 124 0.82 -1.52 -6.55
CA GLY A 124 2.07 -1.85 -5.90
C GLY A 124 2.06 -1.45 -4.44
N PHE A 125 3.21 -1.64 -3.80
CA PHE A 125 3.46 -1.24 -2.42
C PHE A 125 4.55 -0.17 -2.39
N SER A 126 4.39 0.81 -1.50
CA SER A 126 5.35 1.88 -1.27
C SER A 126 5.51 2.18 0.23
N ASP A 127 6.74 2.38 0.67
CA ASP A 127 7.05 2.79 2.03
C ASP A 127 6.80 4.30 2.16
N ARG A 128 5.86 4.69 3.03
CA ARG A 128 5.50 6.09 3.29
C ARG A 128 5.29 6.33 4.78
N SER A 129 5.24 7.59 5.20
CA SER A 129 4.77 7.93 6.55
C SER A 129 3.24 7.86 6.63
N GLU A 130 2.69 7.60 7.83
CA GLU A 130 1.24 7.59 8.05
C GLU A 130 0.59 8.94 7.71
N SER A 131 1.26 10.05 7.99
CA SER A 131 0.84 11.40 7.60
C SER A 131 0.72 11.57 6.08
N GLU A 132 1.70 11.12 5.30
CA GLU A 132 1.63 11.18 3.83
C GLU A 132 0.49 10.31 3.28
N CYS A 133 0.22 9.17 3.92
CA CYS A 133 -0.89 8.30 3.53
C CYS A 133 -2.24 9.03 3.70
N PHE A 134 -2.43 9.72 4.83
CA PHE A 134 -3.64 10.51 5.07
C PHE A 134 -3.77 11.71 4.14
N GLU A 135 -2.66 12.38 3.78
CA GLU A 135 -2.68 13.44 2.77
C GLU A 135 -3.13 12.91 1.40
N LEU A 136 -2.61 11.75 0.97
CA LEU A 136 -2.98 11.11 -0.30
C LEU A 136 -4.44 10.62 -0.32
N GLN A 137 -4.93 10.11 0.81
CA GLN A 137 -6.35 9.75 0.98
C GLN A 137 -7.24 11.00 0.98
N GLY A 138 -6.82 12.08 1.64
CA GLY A 138 -7.53 13.35 1.71
C GLY A 138 -7.66 14.03 0.35
N LEU A 139 -6.62 13.96 -0.49
CA LEU A 139 -6.66 14.42 -1.88
C LEU A 139 -7.66 13.63 -2.74
N SER A 140 -7.93 12.38 -2.37
CA SER A 140 -8.89 11.50 -3.06
C SER A 140 -10.34 11.70 -2.56
N ASN A 141 -10.51 12.19 -1.33
CA ASN A 141 -11.82 12.53 -0.73
C ASN A 141 -12.21 14.00 -0.91
N SER A 142 -11.29 14.87 -1.34
CA SER A 142 -11.59 16.23 -1.73
C SER A 142 -12.18 16.26 -3.14
N VAL A 143 -13.47 15.92 -3.25
CA VAL A 143 -14.34 16.75 -4.08
C VAL A 143 -14.20 18.15 -3.51
N TRP A 144 -13.61 19.04 -4.31
CA TRP A 144 -13.48 20.48 -4.09
C TRP A 144 -14.56 21.07 -3.17
N LEU A 145 -14.19 21.38 -1.94
CA LEU A 145 -14.70 22.60 -1.32
C LEU A 145 -13.55 23.61 -1.39
N PRO A 146 -13.69 24.68 -2.18
CA PRO A 146 -12.88 25.86 -1.95
C PRO A 146 -13.03 26.24 -0.48
N LEU A 147 -11.90 26.32 0.20
CA LEU A 147 -11.77 27.05 1.44
C LEU A 147 -12.13 28.51 1.16
N GLU A 148 -13.42 28.85 1.27
CA GLU A 148 -13.87 30.22 1.38
C GLU A 148 -14.60 30.37 2.72
N TRP A 149 -13.80 30.51 3.77
CA TRP A 149 -14.18 31.16 5.01
C TRP A 149 -13.14 32.24 5.29
N ASP A 150 -13.17 33.31 4.50
CA ASP A 150 -12.56 34.58 4.90
C ASP A 150 -13.62 35.68 4.82
N LYS A 151 -14.18 35.94 6.01
CA LYS A 151 -14.64 37.23 6.57
C LYS A 151 -15.97 37.86 6.13
#